data_AF-A0A1H4TAE2-F1
#
_entry.id   AF-A0A1H4TAE2-F1
#
_cell.length_a   1.000
_cell.length_b   1.000
_cell.length_c   1.000
_cell.angle_alpha   90.00
_cell.angle_beta   90.00
_cell.angle_gamma   90.00
#
_symmetry.space_group_name_H-M   'P 1'
#
loop_
_entity.id
_entity.type
_entity.pdbx_description
1 polymer ?
#
loop_
_entity_poly.entity_id
_entity_poly.type
_entity_poly.pdbx_seq_one_letter_code
_entity_poly.pdbx_strand_id
1 'polypeptide(L)' 'MGNWIPVRAIYRDSTRPDMYFKFDGFTRERRDELLAELEQSGYIVQEILWNDPLFLLVQARLRKEMENHHDRA' A
#
# COMPACT_ATOMS: atom_id res chain seq x y z
N MET A 1 -17.12 -5.39 11.49
CA MET A 1 -16.34 -5.24 10.24
C MET A 1 -14.89 -5.03 10.65
N GLY A 2 -14.00 -5.96 10.27
CA GLY A 2 -12.57 -5.81 10.56
C GLY A 2 -11.97 -4.80 9.59
N ASN A 3 -11.28 -3.79 10.12
CA ASN A 3 -10.55 -2.84 9.29
C ASN A 3 -9.36 -3.59 8.65
N TRP A 4 -9.50 -3.94 7.38
CA TRP A 4 -8.44 -4.62 6.65
C TRP A 4 -7.27 -3.68 6.40
N ILE A 5 -6.07 -4.21 6.60
CA ILE A 5 -4.83 -3.47 6.41
C ILE A 5 -4.58 -3.37 4.89
N PRO A 6 -4.39 -2.17 4.33
CA PRO A 6 -4.05 -2.01 2.92
C PRO A 6 -2.69 -2.64 2.63
N VAL A 7 -2.51 -3.13 1.41
CA VAL A 7 -1.28 -3.82 0.99
C VAL A 7 -0.69 -3.16 -0.24
N ARG A 8 0.64 -3.04 -0.24
CA ARG A 8 1.45 -2.66 -1.39
C ARG A 8 2.13 -3.92 -1.93
N ALA A 9 2.02 -4.18 -3.23
CA ALA A 9 2.77 -5.22 -3.92
C ALA A 9 3.89 -4.58 -4.74
N ILE A 10 5.12 -4.96 -4.46
CA ILE A 10 6.34 -4.41 -5.04
C ILE A 10 6.98 -5.49 -5.90
N TYR A 11 7.17 -5.25 -7.19
CA TYR A 11 7.77 -6.25 -8.07
C TYR A 11 9.28 -6.35 -7.82
N ARG A 12 9.83 -7.57 -7.72
CA ARG A 12 11.22 -7.80 -7.25
C ARG A 12 12.32 -7.12 -8.06
N ASP A 13 12.12 -6.91 -9.35
CA ASP A 13 13.15 -6.33 -10.23
C ASP A 13 12.93 -4.84 -10.56
N SER A 14 11.96 -4.19 -9.91
CA SER A 14 11.63 -2.76 -10.10
C SER A 14 11.28 -2.35 -11.54
N THR A 15 11.05 -3.31 -12.45
CA THR A 15 10.66 -3.03 -13.84
C THR A 15 9.18 -2.67 -13.97
N ARG A 16 8.40 -2.90 -12.91
CA ARG A 16 6.95 -2.68 -12.87
C ARG A 16 6.59 -1.72 -11.75
N PRO A 17 5.58 -0.86 -11.96
CA PRO A 17 5.07 0.00 -10.89
C PRO A 17 4.46 -0.84 -9.77
N ASP A 18 4.54 -0.33 -8.55
CA ASP A 18 3.92 -0.95 -7.40
C ASP A 18 2.39 -0.91 -7.50
N MET A 19 1.75 -1.97 -7.02
CA MET A 19 0.30 -2.06 -6.94
C MET A 19 -0.18 -1.84 -5.51
N TYR A 20 -1.33 -1.18 -5.34
CA TYR A 20 -1.93 -0.90 -4.05
C TYR A 20 -3.32 -1.52 -3.98
N PHE A 21 -3.55 -2.36 -2.97
CA PHE A 21 -4.80 -3.05 -2.75
C PHE A 21 -5.45 -2.57 -1.46
N LYS A 22 -6.71 -2.14 -1.56
CA LYS A 22 -7.59 -1.92 -0.41
C LYS A 22 -8.55 -3.10 -0.35
N PHE A 23 -8.48 -3.90 0.70
CA PHE A 23 -9.31 -5.11 0.87
C PHE A 23 -10.70 -4.82 1.43
N ASP A 24 -11.23 -3.62 1.23
CA ASP A 24 -12.59 -3.30 1.67
C ASP A 24 -13.59 -4.11 0.83
N GLY A 25 -14.48 -4.86 1.50
CA GLY A 25 -15.43 -5.77 0.84
C GLY A 25 -14.88 -7.13 0.36
N PHE A 26 -13.59 -7.45 0.59
CA PHE A 26 -13.05 -8.78 0.29
C PHE A 26 -13.42 -9.80 1.37
N THR A 27 -13.71 -11.04 0.95
CA THR A 27 -13.71 -12.18 1.88
C THR A 27 -12.27 -12.50 2.27
N ARG A 28 -12.08 -13.15 3.43
CA ARG A 28 -10.75 -13.59 3.89
C ARG A 28 -10.09 -14.53 2.87
N GLU A 29 -10.85 -15.46 2.32
CA GLU A 29 -10.36 -16.41 1.30
C GLU A 29 -9.85 -15.67 0.05
N ARG A 30 -10.61 -14.69 -0.45
CA ARG A 30 -10.21 -13.96 -1.66
C ARG A 30 -8.96 -13.10 -1.44
N ARG A 31 -8.77 -12.60 -0.22
CA ARG A 31 -7.53 -11.92 0.18
C ARG A 31 -6.36 -12.90 0.11
N ASP A 32 -6.47 -14.04 0.77
CA ASP A 32 -5.38 -15.01 0.88
C ASP A 32 -4.98 -15.57 -0.51
N GLU A 33 -5.96 -15.80 -1.39
CA GLU A 33 -5.72 -16.15 -2.80
C GLU A 33 -4.92 -15.08 -3.54
N LEU A 34 -5.33 -13.81 -3.44
CA LEU A 34 -4.64 -12.71 -4.13
C LEU A 34 -3.20 -12.55 -3.64
N LEU A 35 -2.95 -12.70 -2.33
CA LEU A 35 -1.61 -12.62 -1.77
C LEU A 35 -0.72 -13.74 -2.31
N ALA A 36 -1.25 -14.97 -2.39
CA ALA A 36 -0.54 -16.10 -2.97
C ALA A 36 -0.23 -15.91 -4.47
N GLU A 37 -1.19 -15.39 -5.25
CA GLU A 37 -0.99 -15.07 -6.68
C GLU A 37 0.11 -14.01 -6.88
N LEU A 38 0.15 -12.98 -6.03
CA LEU A 38 1.15 -11.92 -6.08
C LEU A 38 2.55 -12.46 -5.79
N GLU A 39 2.69 -13.30 -4.75
CA GLU A 39 3.97 -13.93 -4.41
C GLU A 39 4.48 -14.85 -5.52
N GLN A 40 3.61 -15.70 -6.09
CA GLN A 40 3.95 -16.58 -7.22
C GLN A 40 4.36 -15.79 -8.46
N SER A 41 3.74 -14.63 -8.67
CA SER A 41 4.06 -13.73 -9.78
C SER A 41 5.36 -12.96 -9.57
N GLY A 42 6.05 -13.10 -8.42
CA GLY A 42 7.31 -12.42 -8.16
C GLY A 42 7.17 -11.04 -7.50
N TYR A 43 6.00 -10.74 -6.92
CA TYR A 43 5.83 -9.56 -6.08
C TYR A 43 6.21 -9.87 -4.62
N ILE A 44 6.75 -8.85 -3.96
CA ILE A 44 6.87 -8.78 -2.50
C ILE A 44 5.65 -8.03 -2.00
N VAL A 45 4.96 -8.62 -1.04
CA VAL A 45 3.75 -8.07 -0.44
C VAL A 45 4.12 -7.36 0.86
N GLN A 46 3.76 -6.09 0.98
CA GLN A 46 3.98 -5.27 2.17
C GLN A 46 2.64 -4.82 2.75
N GLU A 47 2.33 -5.23 3.98
CA GLU A 47 1.21 -4.69 4.74
C GLU A 47 1.51 -3.26 5.17
N ILE A 48 0.63 -2.32 4.82
CA ILE A 48 0.75 -0.92 5.20
C ILE A 48 0.09 -0.74 6.56
N LEU A 49 0.90 -0.87 7.60
CA LEU A 49 0.47 -0.54 8.96
C LEU A 49 0.38 0.97 9.10
N TRP A 50 -0.82 1.49 9.34
CA TRP A 50 -1.06 2.90 9.61
C TRP A 50 -0.33 3.41 10.86
N ASN A 51 0.09 2.49 11.74
CA ASN A 51 0.86 2.77 12.95
C ASN A 51 2.38 2.61 12.73
N ASP A 52 2.84 2.28 11.51
CA ASP A 52 4.27 2.26 11.20
C ASP A 52 4.81 3.70 11.27
N PRO A 53 5.79 3.99 12.16
CA PRO A 53 6.37 5.31 12.29
C PRO A 53 6.92 5.86 10.96
N LEU A 54 7.47 5.02 10.10
CA LEU A 54 7.99 5.43 8.80
C LEU A 54 6.87 5.82 7.83
N PHE A 55 5.77 5.06 7.83
CA PHE A 55 4.60 5.38 7.01
C PHE A 55 4.00 6.74 7.43
N LEU A 56 3.86 6.99 8.74
CA LEU A 56 3.38 8.25 9.28
C LEU A 56 4.27 9.44 8.87
N LEU A 57 5.60 9.26 8.92
CA LEU A 57 6.55 10.29 8.50
C LEU A 57 6.47 10.59 7.01
N VAL A 58 6.33 9.57 6.16
CA VAL A 58 6.15 9.74 4.71
C VAL A 58 4.85 10.49 4.41
N GLN A 59 3.75 10.13 5.07
CA GLN A 59 2.47 10.82 4.90
C GLN A 59 2.52 12.29 5.38
N ALA A 60 3.19 12.57 6.49
CA ALA A 60 3.39 13.93 6.99
C ALA A 60 4.20 14.78 6.00
N ARG A 61 5.25 14.20 5.41
CA ARG A 61 6.04 14.85 4.36
C ARG A 61 5.21 15.16 3.11
N LEU A 62 4.42 14.19 2.62
CA LEU A 62 3.57 14.38 1.45
C LEU A 62 2.53 15.49 1.66
N ARG A 63 1.89 15.56 2.83
CA ARG A 63 0.96 16.67 3.16
C ARG A 63 1.65 18.03 3.10
N LYS A 64 2.83 18.15 3.71
CA LYS A 64 3.61 19.40 3.71
C LYS A 64 3.99 19.82 2.29
N GLU A 65 4.37 18.87 1.43
CA GLU A 65 4.66 19.15 0.03
C GLU A 65 3.40 19.64 -0.71
N MET A 66 2.24 19.03 -0.48
CA MET A 66 0.97 19.45 -1.08
C MET A 66 0.48 20.83 -0.58
N GLU A 67 0.64 21.14 0.70
CA GLU A 67 0.33 22.46 1.29
C GLU A 67 1.20 23.56 0.65
N ASN A 68 2.50 23.32 0.51
CA ASN A 68 3.42 24.25 -0.15
C ASN A 68 3.11 24.48 -1.64
N HIS A 69 2.46 23.50 -2.28
CA HIS A 69 1.98 23.64 -3.66
C HIS A 69 0.66 24.41 -3.76
N HIS A 70 -0.19 24.36 -2.73
CA HIS A 70 -1.43 25.14 -2.66
C HIS A 70 -1.18 26.63 -2.39
N ASP A 71 -0.19 26.97 -1.58
CA ASP A 71 0.15 28.38 -1.27
C ASP A 71 0.84 29.13 -2.43
N ARG A 72 1.20 28.42 -3.51
CA ARG A 72 1.86 28.99 -4.71
C ARG A 72 0.91 29.19 -5.90
N ALA A 73 -0.36 28.84 -5.77
CA ALA A 73 -1.42 29.06 -6.77
C ALA A 73 -2.26 30.28 -6.42
#